data_AF-A0A4Z1A5T6-F1
#
_entry.id   AF-A0A4Z1A5T6-F1
#
_cell.length_a   1.000
_cell.length_b   1.000
_cell.length_c   1.000
_cell.angle_alpha   90.00
_cell.angle_beta   90.00
_cell.angle_gamma   90.00
#
_symmetry.space_group_name_H-M   'P 1'
#
loop_
_entity.id
_entity.type
_entity.pdbx_description
1 polymer ?
#
loop_
_entity_poly.entity_id
_entity_poly.type
_entity_poly.pdbx_seq_one_letter_code
_entity_poly.pdbx_strand_id
1 'polypeptide(L)'
;MWNPSPKTRTIASKILILLFSFTTIFHILALLQIVPFQYLWGGRLSSVEEMYVMESVSLIVTIFFLWASFLYIQYLNKGLVPLWIRLVFAFIGIIFLANTIGNLVAVTDLETLLATPVTAILSGISFSLVPKYENKTS
;
A
#
# COMPACT_ATOMS: atom_id res chain seq x y z
N MET A 1 -4.55 -9.58 22.20
CA MET A 1 -4.82 -8.91 20.91
C MET A 1 -4.09 -7.57 20.93
N TRP A 2 -3.15 -7.35 20.01
CA TRP A 2 -2.44 -6.06 19.91
C TRP A 2 -3.41 -4.94 19.52
N ASN A 3 -3.41 -3.83 20.25
CA ASN A 3 -4.24 -2.65 19.95
C ASN A 3 -3.38 -1.37 20.09
N PRO A 4 -2.84 -0.85 18.97
CA PRO A 4 -1.90 0.26 19.02
C PRO A 4 -2.58 1.56 19.47
N SER A 5 -1.81 2.40 20.18
CA SER A 5 -2.29 3.72 20.63
C SER A 5 -2.75 4.60 19.45
N PRO A 6 -3.64 5.59 19.67
CA PRO A 6 -4.02 6.55 18.62
C PRO A 6 -2.81 7.24 17.99
N LYS A 7 -1.78 7.59 18.78
CA LYS A 7 -0.53 8.19 18.27
C LYS A 7 0.18 7.25 17.30
N THR A 8 0.32 5.98 17.67
CA THR A 8 0.95 4.95 16.82
C THR A 8 0.19 4.78 15.51
N ARG A 9 -1.15 4.74 15.55
CA ARG A 9 -2.01 4.60 14.36
C ARG A 9 -1.92 5.81 13.44
N THR A 10 -1.81 7.02 13.99
CA THR A 10 -1.56 8.24 13.22
C THR A 10 -0.21 8.20 12.53
N ILE A 11 0.86 7.78 13.23
CA ILE A 11 2.20 7.64 12.64
C ILE A 11 2.18 6.60 11.51
N ALA A 12 1.60 5.42 11.77
CA ALA A 12 1.40 4.37 10.78
C ALA A 12 0.68 4.90 9.53
N SER A 13 -0.44 5.60 9.70
CA SER A 13 -1.21 6.16 8.57
C SER A 13 -0.42 7.22 7.80
N LYS A 14 0.38 8.05 8.47
CA LYS A 14 1.27 9.03 7.81
C LYS A 14 2.38 8.35 7.00
N ILE A 15 2.94 7.25 7.51
CA ILE A 15 3.92 6.45 6.77
C ILE A 15 3.27 5.87 5.50
N LEU A 16 2.05 5.33 5.61
CA LEU A 16 1.31 4.83 4.44
C LEU A 16 1.03 5.94 3.42
N ILE A 17 0.60 7.12 3.86
CA ILE A 17 0.39 8.28 2.98
C ILE A 17 1.68 8.63 2.24
N LEU A 18 2.81 8.69 2.94
CA LEU A 18 4.11 8.98 2.34
C LEU A 18 4.50 7.94 1.29
N LEU A 19 4.40 6.65 1.64
CA LEU A 19 4.75 5.55 0.75
C LEU A 19 3.83 5.50 -0.48
N PHE A 20 2.52 5.57 -0.31
CA PHE A 20 1.57 5.58 -1.44
C PHE A 20 1.74 6.83 -2.33
N SER A 21 2.15 7.96 -1.77
CA SER A 21 2.48 9.14 -2.58
C SER A 21 3.70 8.89 -3.46
N PHE A 22 4.77 8.30 -2.91
CA PHE A 22 5.94 7.92 -3.71
C PHE A 22 5.62 6.83 -4.74
N THR A 23 4.82 5.82 -4.39
CA THR A 23 4.37 4.78 -5.32
C THR A 23 3.50 5.36 -6.45
N THR A 24 2.63 6.33 -6.14
CA THR A 24 1.85 7.05 -7.16
C THR A 24 2.76 7.76 -8.16
N ILE A 25 3.78 8.47 -7.66
CA ILE A 25 4.78 9.14 -8.52
C ILE A 25 5.52 8.10 -9.38
N PHE A 26 5.93 6.97 -8.79
CA PHE A 26 6.61 5.90 -9.50
C PHE A 26 5.75 5.36 -10.67
N HIS A 27 4.48 5.05 -10.45
CA HIS A 27 3.58 4.60 -11.53
C HIS A 27 3.41 5.63 -12.63
N ILE A 28 3.36 6.92 -12.29
CA ILE A 28 3.33 8.01 -13.29
C ILE A 28 4.63 8.01 -14.12
N LEU A 29 5.80 7.90 -13.47
CA LEU A 29 7.09 7.83 -14.17
C LEU A 29 7.20 6.59 -15.06
N ALA A 30 6.66 5.45 -14.62
CA ALA A 30 6.60 4.21 -15.41
C ALA A 30 5.69 4.36 -16.64
N LEU A 31 4.51 4.96 -16.49
CA LEU A 31 3.61 5.28 -17.62
C LEU A 31 4.25 6.27 -18.62
N LEU A 32 5.08 7.19 -18.13
CA LEU A 32 5.89 8.08 -18.96
C LEU A 32 7.12 7.40 -19.59
N GLN A 33 7.31 6.10 -19.37
CA GLN A 33 8.44 5.29 -19.85
C GLN A 33 9.81 5.80 -19.38
N ILE A 34 9.86 6.57 -18.29
CA ILE A 34 11.13 6.98 -17.67
C ILE A 34 11.82 5.76 -17.05
N VAL A 35 11.02 4.81 -16.55
CA VAL A 35 11.49 3.49 -16.12
C VAL A 35 11.21 2.49 -17.25
N PRO A 36 12.24 1.80 -17.78
CA PRO A 36 12.04 0.81 -18.84
C PRO A 36 11.18 -0.37 -18.38
N PHE A 37 10.25 -0.82 -19.23
CA PHE A 37 9.23 -1.81 -18.84
C PHE A 37 9.81 -3.17 -18.43
N GLN A 38 11.00 -3.54 -18.93
CA GLN A 38 11.68 -4.78 -18.53
C GLN A 38 12.09 -4.82 -17.04
N TYR A 39 12.05 -3.69 -16.33
CA TYR A 39 12.34 -3.63 -14.90
C TYR A 39 11.08 -3.58 -14.04
N LEU A 40 9.89 -3.57 -14.64
CA LEU A 40 8.60 -3.52 -13.95
C LEU A 40 8.01 -4.93 -13.86
N TRP A 41 7.18 -5.17 -12.85
CA TRP A 41 6.46 -6.44 -12.63
C TRP A 41 7.34 -7.68 -12.69
N GLY A 42 8.51 -7.61 -12.07
CA GLY A 42 9.48 -8.71 -11.96
C GLY A 42 10.18 -9.03 -13.26
N GLY A 43 10.14 -8.09 -14.22
CA GLY A 43 10.64 -8.29 -15.58
C GLY A 43 9.81 -9.29 -16.39
N ARG A 44 8.53 -9.48 -16.02
CA ARG A 44 7.63 -10.45 -16.65
C ARG A 44 6.74 -9.86 -17.74
N LEU A 45 6.72 -8.53 -17.87
CA LEU A 45 5.96 -7.87 -18.93
C LEU A 45 6.54 -8.22 -20.30
N SER A 46 5.66 -8.57 -21.22
CA SER A 46 5.99 -8.97 -22.59
C SER A 46 5.98 -7.81 -23.57
N SER A 47 5.30 -6.71 -23.26
CA SER A 47 5.21 -5.55 -24.13
C SER A 47 4.94 -4.23 -23.39
N VAL A 48 5.08 -3.12 -24.11
CA VAL A 48 4.78 -1.77 -23.60
C VAL A 48 3.27 -1.58 -23.41
N GLU A 49 2.43 -2.22 -24.22
CA GLU A 49 0.98 -2.21 -24.05
C GLU A 49 0.57 -2.90 -22.74
N GLU A 50 1.20 -4.03 -22.41
CA GLU A 50 0.98 -4.72 -21.15
C GLU A 50 1.40 -3.84 -19.96
N MET A 51 2.54 -3.16 -20.07
CA MET A 51 2.97 -2.16 -19.09
C MET A 51 1.90 -1.09 -18.87
N TYR A 52 1.35 -0.50 -19.93
CA TYR A 52 0.33 0.54 -19.81
C TYR A 52 -0.91 0.07 -19.06
N VAL A 53 -1.39 -1.14 -19.34
CA VAL A 53 -2.55 -1.71 -18.64
C VAL A 53 -2.23 -1.90 -17.16
N MET A 54 -1.11 -2.57 -16.88
CA MET A 54 -0.73 -2.96 -15.51
C MET A 54 -0.42 -1.75 -14.64
N GLU A 55 0.35 -0.78 -15.15
CA GLU A 55 0.68 0.45 -14.43
C GLU A 55 -0.54 1.36 -14.23
N SER A 56 -1.48 1.39 -15.19
CA SER A 56 -2.72 2.17 -15.02
C SER A 56 -3.59 1.59 -13.91
N VAL A 57 -3.72 0.27 -13.84
CA VAL A 57 -4.45 -0.40 -12.74
C VAL A 57 -3.76 -0.13 -11.41
N SER A 58 -2.44 -0.28 -11.33
CA SER A 58 -1.67 -0.01 -10.11
C SER A 58 -1.78 1.44 -9.66
N LEU A 59 -1.79 2.41 -10.58
CA LEU A 59 -1.98 3.82 -10.27
C LEU A 59 -3.35 4.09 -9.65
N ILE A 60 -4.43 3.57 -10.26
CA ILE A 60 -5.80 3.73 -9.75
C ILE A 60 -5.92 3.13 -8.34
N VAL A 61 -5.40 1.92 -8.17
CA VAL A 61 -5.43 1.19 -6.90
C VAL A 61 -4.62 1.93 -5.83
N THR A 62 -3.44 2.47 -6.17
CA THR A 62 -2.60 3.23 -5.23
C THR A 62 -3.24 4.55 -4.83
N ILE A 63 -3.89 5.26 -5.76
CA ILE A 63 -4.67 6.48 -5.46
C ILE A 63 -5.81 6.15 -4.48
N PHE A 64 -6.50 5.02 -4.67
CA PHE A 64 -7.52 4.56 -3.73
C PHE A 64 -6.94 4.27 -2.34
N PHE A 65 -5.76 3.63 -2.24
CA PHE A 65 -5.09 3.39 -0.95
C PHE A 65 -4.66 4.67 -0.25
N LEU A 66 -4.15 5.65 -1.01
CA LEU A 66 -3.80 6.97 -0.51
C LEU A 66 -5.03 7.68 0.08
N TRP A 67 -6.13 7.70 -0.68
CA TRP A 67 -7.41 8.24 -0.21
C TRP A 67 -7.91 7.55 1.07
N ALA A 68 -7.88 6.22 1.11
CA ALA A 68 -8.29 5.44 2.28
C ALA A 68 -7.44 5.78 3.52
N SER A 69 -6.16 6.07 3.34
CA SER A 69 -5.24 6.48 4.41
C SER A 69 -5.55 7.86 4.99
N PHE A 70 -5.90 8.84 4.14
CA PHE A 70 -6.41 10.12 4.63
C PHE A 70 -7.73 9.94 5.39
N LEU A 71 -8.64 9.13 4.86
CA LEU A 71 -9.94 8.89 5.46
C LEU A 71 -9.83 8.19 6.81
N TYR A 72 -8.87 7.27 6.96
CA TYR A 72 -8.55 6.63 8.24
C TYR A 72 -8.20 7.66 9.32
N ILE A 73 -7.31 8.61 9.01
CA ILE A 73 -6.92 9.67 9.95
C ILE A 73 -8.13 10.54 10.32
N GLN A 74 -8.98 10.89 9.36
CA GLN A 74 -10.19 11.67 9.64
C GLN A 74 -11.12 10.95 10.62
N TYR A 75 -11.35 9.65 10.43
CA TYR A 75 -12.15 8.85 11.37
C TYR A 75 -11.47 8.66 12.72
N LEU A 76 -10.15 8.48 12.73
CA LEU A 76 -9.36 8.39 13.96
C LEU A 76 -9.48 9.67 14.80
N ASN A 77 -9.43 10.84 14.16
CA ASN A 77 -9.63 12.13 14.82
C ASN A 77 -11.05 12.33 15.36
N LYS A 78 -12.05 11.68 14.76
CA LYS A 78 -13.44 11.63 15.26
C LYS A 78 -13.63 10.61 16.38
N GLY A 79 -12.57 9.91 16.80
CA GLY A 79 -12.57 8.97 17.92
C GLY A 79 -12.99 7.54 17.58
N LEU A 80 -13.52 7.29 16.38
CA LEU A 80 -13.97 5.96 15.95
C LEU A 80 -13.64 5.70 14.48
N VAL A 81 -12.94 4.59 14.23
CA VAL A 81 -12.71 4.08 12.87
C VAL A 81 -13.77 3.02 12.52
N PRO A 82 -14.63 3.27 11.53
CA PRO A 82 -15.67 2.33 11.11
C PRO A 82 -15.10 0.96 10.73
N LEU A 83 -15.92 -0.09 10.86
CA LEU A 83 -15.51 -1.44 10.47
C LEU A 83 -15.11 -1.52 8.99
N TRP A 84 -15.84 -0.87 8.10
CA TRP A 84 -15.57 -0.92 6.67
C TRP A 84 -14.18 -0.37 6.31
N ILE A 85 -13.74 0.73 6.93
CA ILE A 85 -12.37 1.25 6.75
C ILE A 85 -11.34 0.24 7.22
N ARG A 86 -11.58 -0.41 8.37
CA ARG A 86 -10.66 -1.44 8.89
C ARG A 86 -10.56 -2.64 7.96
N LEU A 87 -11.67 -3.03 7.33
CA LEU A 87 -11.69 -4.08 6.31
C LEU A 87 -10.93 -3.67 5.05
N VAL A 88 -11.01 -2.39 4.63
CA VAL A 88 -10.18 -1.86 3.55
C VAL A 88 -8.69 -2.02 3.87
N PHE A 89 -8.25 -1.71 5.09
CA PHE A 89 -6.85 -1.92 5.48
C PHE A 89 -6.45 -3.39 5.59
N ALA A 90 -7.37 -4.28 5.97
CA ALA A 90 -7.11 -5.72 5.91
C ALA A 90 -6.90 -6.17 4.44
N PHE A 91 -7.74 -5.70 3.52
CA PHE A 91 -7.63 -5.97 2.10
C PHE A 91 -6.31 -5.43 1.50
N ILE A 92 -5.96 -4.17 1.81
CA ILE A 92 -4.67 -3.58 1.43
C ILE A 92 -3.51 -4.43 1.94
N GLY A 93 -3.58 -4.86 3.21
CA GLY A 93 -2.56 -5.73 3.81
C GLY A 93 -2.36 -7.05 3.08
N ILE A 94 -3.46 -7.68 2.63
CA ILE A 94 -3.44 -8.91 1.83
C ILE A 94 -2.82 -8.67 0.44
N ILE A 95 -3.21 -7.60 -0.24
CA ILE A 95 -2.62 -7.24 -1.54
C ILE A 95 -1.11 -7.05 -1.41
N PHE A 96 -0.66 -6.31 -0.40
CA PHE A 96 0.77 -6.07 -0.22
C PHE A 96 1.52 -7.33 0.24
N LEU A 97 0.89 -8.22 0.99
CA LEU A 97 1.46 -9.53 1.31
C LEU A 97 1.67 -10.37 0.05
N ALA A 98 0.66 -10.39 -0.85
CA ALA A 98 0.78 -11.06 -2.13
C ALA A 98 1.89 -10.43 -3.00
N ASN A 99 2.01 -9.10 -2.98
CA ASN A 99 3.12 -8.41 -3.65
C ASN A 99 4.49 -8.77 -3.05
N THR A 100 4.61 -8.90 -1.73
CA THR A 100 5.85 -9.37 -1.10
C THR A 100 6.24 -10.76 -1.59
N ILE A 101 5.27 -11.68 -1.69
CA ILE A 101 5.51 -13.02 -2.23
C ILE A 101 5.93 -12.94 -3.71
N GLY A 102 5.25 -12.09 -4.52
CA GLY A 102 5.60 -11.86 -5.91
C GLY A 102 7.03 -11.33 -6.10
N ASN A 103 7.43 -10.35 -5.27
CA ASN A 103 8.76 -9.74 -5.31
C ASN A 103 9.85 -10.71 -4.87
N LEU A 104 9.57 -11.65 -3.96
CA LEU A 104 10.52 -12.70 -3.56
C LEU A 104 10.80 -13.70 -4.69
N VAL A 105 9.91 -13.82 -5.68
CA VAL A 105 10.06 -14.69 -6.86
C VAL A 105 10.27 -13.89 -8.15
N ALA A 106 10.60 -12.60 -8.03
CA ALA A 106 10.91 -11.73 -9.16
C ALA A 106 12.24 -12.13 -9.79
N VAL A 107 12.36 -11.88 -11.10
CA VAL A 107 13.60 -12.16 -11.85
C VAL A 107 14.63 -11.04 -11.65
N THR A 108 14.19 -9.85 -11.23
CA THR A 108 15.02 -8.66 -11.10
C THR A 108 15.51 -8.47 -9.65
N ASP A 109 16.80 -8.16 -9.51
CA ASP A 109 17.42 -7.88 -8.20
C ASP A 109 16.84 -6.61 -7.55
N LEU A 110 16.42 -5.64 -8.38
CA LEU A 110 15.82 -4.39 -7.92
C LEU A 110 14.53 -4.65 -7.12
N GLU A 111 13.64 -5.49 -7.63
CA GLU A 111 12.39 -5.80 -6.93
C GLU A 111 12.62 -6.68 -5.71
N THR A 112 13.48 -7.69 -5.84
CA THR A 112 13.81 -8.59 -4.74
C THR A 112 14.43 -7.82 -3.55
N LEU A 113 15.32 -6.86 -3.81
CA LEU A 113 16.06 -6.13 -2.77
C LEU A 113 15.31 -4.89 -2.24
N LEU A 114 14.61 -4.14 -3.09
CA LEU A 114 13.97 -2.88 -2.70
C LEU A 114 12.44 -2.99 -2.57
N ALA A 115 11.77 -3.66 -3.51
CA ALA A 115 10.30 -3.75 -3.48
C ALA A 115 9.80 -4.72 -2.40
N THR A 116 10.51 -5.83 -2.15
CA THR A 116 10.18 -6.78 -1.07
C THR A 116 10.06 -6.12 0.31
N PRO A 117 11.09 -5.43 0.85
CA PRO A 117 10.98 -4.84 2.18
C PRO A 117 9.91 -3.76 2.25
N VAL A 118 9.73 -2.96 1.19
CA VAL A 118 8.69 -1.92 1.13
C VAL A 118 7.30 -2.54 1.21
N THR A 119 7.02 -3.55 0.39
CA THR A 119 5.71 -4.23 0.37
C THR A 119 5.45 -5.00 1.67
N ALA A 120 6.48 -5.58 2.29
CA ALA A 120 6.35 -6.24 3.58
C ALA A 120 6.00 -5.24 4.70
N ILE A 121 6.65 -4.07 4.72
CA ILE A 121 6.33 -2.98 5.65
C ILE A 121 4.89 -2.49 5.43
N LEU A 122 4.48 -2.26 4.19
CA LEU A 122 3.12 -1.84 3.85
C LEU A 122 2.08 -2.85 4.33
N SER A 123 2.35 -4.15 4.14
CA SER A 123 1.49 -5.23 4.61
C SER A 123 1.35 -5.22 6.14
N GLY A 124 2.47 -5.19 6.87
CA GLY A 124 2.48 -5.19 8.33
C GLY A 124 1.79 -3.96 8.94
N ILE A 125 2.07 -2.76 8.41
CA ILE A 125 1.42 -1.53 8.87
C ILE A 125 -0.08 -1.60 8.59
N SER A 126 -0.50 -2.07 7.41
CA SER A 126 -1.93 -2.17 7.07
C SER A 126 -2.69 -3.10 8.02
N PHE A 127 -2.13 -4.27 8.33
CA PHE A 127 -2.74 -5.17 9.33
C PHE A 127 -2.76 -4.57 10.74
N SER A 128 -1.77 -3.76 11.10
CA SER A 128 -1.75 -3.07 12.41
C SER A 128 -2.90 -2.07 12.59
N LEU A 129 -3.54 -1.62 11.50
CA LEU A 129 -4.65 -0.66 11.51
C LEU A 129 -6.04 -1.32 11.59
N VAL A 130 -6.13 -2.65 11.49
CA VAL A 130 -7.37 -3.45 11.55
C VAL A 130 -7.98 -3.60 12.96
N PRO A 131 -7.19 -3.71 14.06
CA PRO A 131 -7.74 -3.90 15.41
C PRO A 131 -8.79 -2.86 15.81
N LYS A 132 -9.74 -3.30 16.63
CA LYS A 132 -10.86 -2.48 17.11
C LYS A 132 -10.39 -1.55 18.23
N TYR A 133 -10.64 -0.25 18.08
CA TYR A 133 -10.60 0.71 19.17
C TYR A 133 -12.02 1.18 19.43
N GLU A 134 -12.56 0.80 20.57
CA GLU A 134 -13.73 1.43 21.16
C GLU A 134 -13.23 2.17 22.39
N ASN A 135 -13.16 3.50 22.34
CA ASN A 135 -13.28 4.25 23.57
C ASN A 135 -14.72 4.10 24.03
N LYS A 136 -14.97 3.12 24.90
CA LYS A 136 -16.07 3.23 25.85
C LYS A 136 -15.65 4.26 26.88
N THR A 137 -15.86 5.53 26.56
CA THR A 137 -15.97 6.58 27.57
C THR A 137 -17.34 7.21 27.39
N SER A 138 -18.33 6.54 27.98
CA SER A 138 -19.51 7.16 28.56
C SER A 138 -19.42 6.95 30.06
#